data_AF-A0A223GJG2-F1
#
_entry.id   AF-A0A223GJG2-F1
#
_cell.length_a   1.000
_cell.length_b   1.000
_cell.length_c   1.000
_cell.angle_alpha   90.00
_cell.angle_beta   90.00
_cell.angle_gamma   90.00
#
_symmetry.space_group_name_H-M   'P 1'
#
loop_
_entity.id
_entity.type
_entity.pdbx_description
1 polymer ?
#
loop_
_entity_poly.entity_id
_entity_poly.type
_entity_poly.pdbx_seq_one_letter_code
_entity_poly.pdbx_strand_id
1 'polypeptide(L)'
;MAKPKKTQPAATAPRVDVFDAKGKPKTVDASALRIAFADGRSLLVSLPDTADGAITLVAEHADAATHAMLALRPEHHDSITLRIEAEPAAEAEDADDALAGAEMLTLDLTVQHGDALKAAARKALPKQKDIEAWIAPALFADAQLNVRFVDEEEGRTLNHTYRGKDYATNVLTFSYAETEDDPVAADIVLCCPVVEQEAKDQGKPLRAHYAHLIVHGALHAQGYDHEDPAQAEEMEGIETEVLAGLGFPDPYADR
;
A
#
# COMPACT_ATOMS: atom_id res chain seq x y z
N MET A 1 49.34 -1.63 22.80
CA MET A 1 47.91 -2.02 22.84
C MET A 1 47.17 -1.22 21.78
N ALA A 2 46.96 -1.81 20.61
CA ALA A 2 46.19 -1.19 19.52
C ALA A 2 44.71 -1.52 19.73
N LYS A 3 43.83 -0.51 19.75
CA LYS A 3 42.38 -0.71 19.84
C LYS A 3 41.89 -1.39 18.55
N PRO A 4 41.01 -2.40 18.65
CA PRO A 4 40.44 -3.03 17.46
C PRO A 4 39.53 -2.02 16.75
N LYS A 5 39.75 -1.83 15.44
CA LYS A 5 38.81 -1.14 14.56
C LYS A 5 37.52 -1.97 14.54
N LYS A 6 36.39 -1.37 14.93
CA LYS A 6 35.06 -1.94 14.65
C LYS A 6 34.92 -2.08 13.14
N THR A 7 34.90 -3.31 12.65
CA THR A 7 34.40 -3.64 11.30
C THR A 7 32.92 -3.30 11.30
N GLN A 8 32.54 -2.31 10.50
CA GLN A 8 31.14 -2.09 10.13
C GLN A 8 30.66 -3.33 9.36
N PRO A 9 29.49 -3.90 9.67
CA PRO A 9 28.91 -4.93 8.80
C PRO A 9 28.74 -4.35 7.40
N ALA A 10 29.05 -5.16 6.38
CA ALA A 10 28.80 -4.79 4.99
C ALA A 10 27.29 -4.58 4.82
N ALA A 11 26.89 -3.50 4.15
CA ALA A 11 25.48 -3.26 3.82
C ALA A 11 24.98 -4.46 3.00
N THR A 12 23.98 -5.16 3.52
CA THR A 12 23.42 -6.38 2.91
C THR A 12 22.29 -5.98 1.93
N ALA A 13 21.43 -5.04 2.32
CA ALA A 13 20.39 -4.51 1.45
C ALA A 13 20.90 -3.61 0.31
N PRO A 14 20.26 -3.65 -0.87
CA PRO A 14 20.56 -2.76 -1.99
C PRO A 14 20.21 -1.29 -1.67
N ARG A 15 21.04 -0.39 -2.18
CA ARG A 15 20.87 1.07 -2.09
C ARG A 15 20.24 1.60 -3.37
N VAL A 16 19.19 2.40 -3.25
CA VAL A 16 18.53 3.06 -4.38
C VAL A 16 18.89 4.54 -4.39
N ASP A 17 19.45 5.02 -5.50
CA ASP A 17 19.69 6.44 -5.72
C ASP A 17 18.66 6.97 -6.73
N VAL A 18 17.74 7.82 -6.27
CA VAL A 18 16.73 8.49 -7.10
C VAL A 18 17.20 9.92 -7.38
N PHE A 19 17.14 10.36 -8.63
CA PHE A 19 17.55 11.70 -9.03
C PHE A 19 16.34 12.56 -9.36
N ASP A 20 16.28 13.77 -8.79
CA ASP A 20 15.23 14.73 -9.16
C ASP A 20 15.41 15.25 -10.60
N ALA A 21 14.44 16.03 -11.09
CA ALA A 21 14.50 16.63 -12.43
C ALA A 21 15.68 17.60 -12.65
N LYS A 22 16.41 17.97 -11.58
CA LYS A 22 17.62 18.81 -11.62
C LYS A 22 18.90 17.97 -11.45
N GLY A 23 18.78 16.64 -11.37
CA GLY A 23 19.88 15.70 -11.19
C GLY A 23 20.42 15.62 -9.76
N LYS A 24 19.67 16.08 -8.75
CA LYS A 24 20.08 15.97 -7.34
C LYS A 24 19.71 14.57 -6.82
N PRO A 25 20.67 13.79 -6.29
CA PRO A 25 20.39 12.46 -5.76
C PRO A 25 19.72 12.53 -4.38
N LYS A 26 18.75 11.63 -4.16
CA LYS A 26 18.25 11.19 -2.86
C LYS A 26 18.50 9.69 -2.77
N THR A 27 19.22 9.28 -1.74
CA THR A 27 19.53 7.88 -1.48
C THR A 27 18.54 7.33 -0.47
N VAL A 28 18.04 6.12 -0.72
CA VAL A 28 17.16 5.38 0.18
C VAL A 28 17.66 3.94 0.27
N ASP A 29 17.66 3.38 1.48
CA ASP A 29 17.81 1.94 1.69
C ASP A 29 16.42 1.33 1.50
N ALA A 30 16.24 0.43 0.52
CA ALA A 30 14.92 -0.03 0.12
C ALA A 30 14.91 -1.52 -0.25
N SER A 31 13.89 -2.24 0.20
CA SER A 31 13.60 -3.62 -0.18
C SER A 31 12.79 -3.73 -1.48
N ALA A 32 12.16 -2.62 -1.90
CA ALA A 32 11.45 -2.51 -3.17
C ALA A 32 11.39 -1.06 -3.66
N LEU A 33 11.24 -0.86 -4.97
CA LEU A 33 11.01 0.43 -5.61
C LEU A 33 9.75 0.34 -6.49
N ARG A 34 8.72 1.13 -6.19
CA ARG A 34 7.54 1.30 -7.05
C ARG A 34 7.66 2.55 -7.90
N ILE A 35 7.33 2.44 -9.18
CA ILE A 35 7.24 3.55 -10.14
C ILE A 35 5.82 3.56 -10.69
N ALA A 36 5.00 4.53 -10.30
CA ALA A 36 3.68 4.71 -10.89
C ALA A 36 3.71 5.65 -12.10
N PHE A 37 2.83 5.38 -13.05
CA PHE A 37 2.62 6.20 -14.23
C PHE A 37 1.25 6.89 -14.16
N ALA A 38 1.14 8.06 -14.78
CA ALA A 38 -0.06 8.89 -14.75
C ALA A 38 -1.33 8.22 -15.34
N ASP A 39 -1.17 7.10 -16.04
CA ASP A 39 -2.26 6.32 -16.64
C ASP A 39 -2.62 5.05 -15.84
N GLY A 40 -2.17 4.94 -14.59
CA GLY A 40 -2.56 3.86 -13.68
C GLY A 40 -1.75 2.57 -13.82
N ARG A 41 -0.68 2.58 -14.63
CA ARG A 41 0.34 1.52 -14.65
C ARG A 41 1.30 1.69 -13.48
N SER A 42 1.87 0.60 -13.00
CA SER A 42 2.98 0.61 -12.05
C SER A 42 4.05 -0.42 -12.40
N LEU A 43 5.31 -0.08 -12.12
CA LEU A 43 6.43 -1.01 -12.06
C LEU A 43 6.80 -1.23 -10.60
N LEU A 44 6.70 -2.45 -10.10
CA LEU A 44 7.31 -2.82 -8.82
C LEU A 44 8.63 -3.52 -9.11
N VAL A 45 9.70 -2.98 -8.55
CA VAL A 45 11.04 -3.55 -8.56
C VAL A 45 11.29 -4.13 -7.18
N SER A 46 11.30 -5.45 -7.05
CA SER A 46 11.74 -6.11 -5.82
C SER A 46 13.26 -6.09 -5.78
N LEU A 47 13.81 -5.66 -4.64
CA LEU A 47 15.24 -5.50 -4.40
C LEU A 47 15.69 -6.42 -3.25
N PRO A 48 15.64 -7.74 -3.45
CA PRO A 48 15.92 -8.68 -2.39
C PRO A 48 17.38 -8.62 -1.94
N ASP A 49 17.63 -8.89 -0.66
CA ASP A 49 18.96 -9.03 -0.06
C ASP A 49 19.56 -10.41 -0.44
N THR A 50 19.63 -10.70 -1.75
CA THR A 50 20.25 -11.92 -2.27
C THR A 50 21.66 -11.61 -2.76
N ALA A 51 22.60 -12.47 -2.39
CA ALA A 51 24.02 -12.30 -2.73
C ALA A 51 24.29 -12.35 -4.25
N ASP A 52 23.32 -12.75 -5.07
CA ASP A 52 23.41 -12.81 -6.53
C ASP A 52 22.91 -11.52 -7.24
N GLY A 53 22.31 -10.58 -6.52
CA GLY A 53 21.86 -9.29 -7.06
C GLY A 53 20.75 -9.40 -8.11
N ALA A 54 19.94 -10.47 -8.04
CA ALA A 54 18.78 -10.64 -8.91
C ALA A 54 17.70 -9.59 -8.59
N ILE A 55 17.17 -8.94 -9.63
CA ILE A 55 16.09 -7.96 -9.52
C ILE A 55 14.85 -8.53 -10.21
N THR A 56 13.72 -8.58 -9.51
CA THR A 56 12.43 -9.00 -10.07
C THR A 56 11.61 -7.78 -10.44
N LEU A 57 11.05 -7.78 -11.64
CA LEU A 57 10.27 -6.69 -12.21
C LEU A 57 8.85 -7.17 -12.46
N VAL A 58 7.88 -6.51 -11.83
CA VAL A 58 6.45 -6.83 -11.95
C VAL A 58 5.73 -5.63 -12.54
N ALA A 59 5.02 -5.83 -13.65
CA ALA A 59 4.17 -4.82 -14.25
C ALA A 59 2.71 -5.06 -13.87
N GLU A 60 2.04 -4.00 -13.39
CA GLU A 60 0.66 -4.08 -12.91
C GLU A 60 -0.20 -2.98 -13.53
N HIS A 61 -1.52 -3.23 -13.57
CA HIS A 61 -2.52 -2.28 -14.06
C HIS A 61 -3.68 -2.19 -13.07
N ALA A 62 -4.14 -0.98 -12.76
CA ALA A 62 -5.22 -0.75 -11.79
C ALA A 62 -6.59 -1.34 -12.20
N ASP A 63 -6.83 -1.53 -13.51
CA ASP A 63 -8.00 -2.25 -14.03
C ASP A 63 -7.69 -3.75 -14.20
N ALA A 64 -8.42 -4.59 -13.44
CA ALA A 64 -8.31 -6.04 -13.47
C ALA A 64 -8.69 -6.69 -14.82
N ALA A 65 -9.34 -5.97 -15.74
CA ALA A 65 -9.64 -6.46 -17.09
C ALA A 65 -8.52 -6.17 -18.11
N THR A 66 -7.42 -5.54 -17.66
CA THR A 66 -6.32 -5.10 -18.50
C THR A 66 -5.01 -5.65 -17.93
N HIS A 67 -4.17 -6.26 -18.77
CA HIS A 67 -2.88 -6.81 -18.37
C HIS A 67 -1.77 -5.83 -18.70
N ALA A 68 -0.92 -5.54 -17.72
CA ALA A 68 0.33 -4.83 -17.96
C ALA A 68 1.40 -5.83 -18.44
N MET A 69 2.08 -5.51 -19.54
CA MET A 69 3.12 -6.34 -20.13
C MET A 69 4.48 -5.67 -20.07
N LEU A 70 5.53 -6.43 -19.78
CA LEU A 70 6.91 -5.97 -19.85
C LEU A 70 7.49 -6.24 -21.24
N ALA A 71 7.79 -5.18 -21.97
CA ALA A 71 8.56 -5.25 -23.20
C ALA A 71 10.02 -4.86 -22.93
N LEU A 72 10.94 -5.80 -23.16
CA LEU A 72 12.38 -5.59 -23.06
C LEU A 72 12.96 -5.37 -24.45
N ARG A 73 13.59 -4.21 -24.67
CA ARG A 73 14.36 -3.94 -25.89
C ARG A 73 15.84 -3.83 -25.55
N PRO A 74 16.69 -4.76 -26.00
CA PRO A 74 18.13 -4.58 -25.89
C PRO A 74 18.55 -3.35 -26.71
N GLU A 75 19.35 -2.47 -26.12
CA GLU A 75 19.93 -1.32 -26.81
C GLU A 75 21.41 -1.59 -27.12
N HIS A 76 22.34 -0.87 -26.50
CA HIS A 76 23.78 -1.16 -26.58
C HIS A 76 24.16 -2.27 -25.60
N HIS A 77 25.43 -2.70 -25.64
CA HIS A 77 25.91 -3.84 -24.83
C HIS A 77 25.67 -3.72 -23.32
N ASP A 78 25.40 -2.53 -22.81
CA ASP A 78 25.23 -2.19 -21.40
C ASP A 78 23.87 -1.58 -21.06
N SER A 79 22.91 -1.56 -21.99
CA SER A 79 21.60 -0.95 -21.76
C SER A 79 20.44 -1.80 -22.28
N ILE A 80 19.37 -1.83 -21.50
CA ILE A 80 18.09 -2.45 -21.84
C ILE A 80 17.02 -1.41 -21.58
N THR A 81 16.19 -1.14 -22.60
CA THR A 81 14.98 -0.34 -22.43
C THR A 81 13.86 -1.27 -21.98
N LEU A 82 13.30 -1.01 -20.81
CA LEU A 82 12.09 -1.68 -20.33
C LEU A 82 10.90 -0.74 -20.55
N ARG A 83 9.84 -1.27 -21.15
CA ARG A 83 8.54 -0.58 -21.27
C ARG A 83 7.47 -1.41 -20.60
N ILE A 84 6.55 -0.73 -19.95
CA ILE A 84 5.27 -1.32 -19.53
C ILE A 84 4.26 -0.96 -20.61
N GLU A 85 3.61 -1.96 -21.18
CA GLU A 85 2.51 -1.83 -22.14
C GLU A 85 1.23 -2.35 -21.48
N ALA A 86 0.05 -2.00 -21.99
CA ALA A 86 -1.22 -2.44 -21.40
C ALA A 86 -2.16 -2.91 -22.51
N GLU A 87 -2.73 -4.11 -22.36
CA GLU A 87 -3.63 -4.72 -23.35
C GLU A 87 -4.88 -5.31 -22.67
N PRO A 88 -6.05 -5.33 -23.36
CA PRO A 88 -7.25 -5.95 -22.82
C PRO A 88 -7.03 -7.45 -22.64
N ALA A 89 -7.46 -8.02 -21.51
CA ALA A 89 -7.24 -9.42 -21.13
C ALA A 89 -7.93 -10.49 -22.02
N ALA A 90 -8.38 -10.15 -23.22
CA ALA A 90 -9.22 -10.98 -24.08
C ALA A 90 -8.48 -11.80 -25.15
N GLU A 91 -7.15 -11.75 -25.24
CA GLU A 91 -6.39 -12.46 -26.30
C GLU A 91 -5.18 -13.30 -25.83
N ALA A 92 -4.98 -13.51 -24.52
CA ALA A 92 -3.86 -14.30 -24.01
C ALA A 92 -4.29 -15.69 -23.52
N GLU A 93 -4.72 -16.56 -24.44
CA GLU A 93 -4.64 -18.00 -24.20
C GLU A 93 -3.19 -18.44 -24.48
N ASP A 94 -2.53 -19.08 -23.51
CA ASP A 94 -1.15 -19.63 -23.56
C ASP A 94 0.04 -18.77 -23.04
N ALA A 95 -0.16 -17.88 -22.06
CA ALA A 95 0.95 -17.20 -21.34
C ALA A 95 1.26 -17.77 -19.93
N ASP A 96 0.55 -18.81 -19.50
CA ASP A 96 0.53 -19.26 -18.10
C ASP A 96 1.76 -20.08 -17.67
N ASP A 97 2.56 -20.61 -18.60
CA ASP A 97 3.64 -21.56 -18.31
C ASP A 97 5.05 -20.92 -18.28
N ALA A 98 5.16 -19.61 -18.56
CA ALA A 98 6.44 -18.88 -18.55
C ALA A 98 6.61 -17.94 -17.32
N LEU A 99 5.59 -17.81 -16.48
CA LEU A 99 5.49 -16.83 -15.40
C LEU A 99 5.58 -17.42 -13.99
N ALA A 100 5.94 -18.69 -13.84
CA ALA A 100 5.97 -19.42 -12.55
C ALA A 100 7.00 -18.91 -11.49
N GLY A 101 7.56 -17.70 -11.65
CA GLY A 101 8.52 -17.11 -10.71
C GLY A 101 8.32 -15.63 -10.39
N ALA A 102 7.30 -14.97 -10.96
CA ALA A 102 6.90 -13.61 -10.55
C ALA A 102 5.54 -13.73 -9.87
N GLU A 103 5.54 -14.08 -8.58
CA GLU A 103 4.30 -14.14 -7.80
C GLU A 103 3.74 -12.72 -7.67
N MET A 104 2.51 -12.51 -8.17
CA MET A 104 1.74 -11.30 -7.89
C MET A 104 1.53 -11.21 -6.38
N LEU A 105 1.65 -10.00 -5.81
CA LEU A 105 1.31 -9.80 -4.40
C LEU A 105 -0.13 -10.26 -4.16
N THR A 106 -0.29 -11.13 -3.18
CA THR A 106 -1.57 -11.70 -2.81
C THR A 106 -2.21 -10.90 -1.69
N LEU A 107 -3.51 -10.63 -1.85
CA LEU A 107 -4.34 -10.02 -0.82
C LEU A 107 -5.45 -10.99 -0.43
N ASP A 108 -5.36 -11.55 0.76
CA ASP A 108 -6.49 -12.24 1.40
C ASP A 108 -7.30 -11.22 2.22
N LEU A 109 -8.37 -10.69 1.62
CA LEU A 109 -9.24 -9.70 2.25
C LEU A 109 -10.53 -10.34 2.78
N THR A 110 -10.82 -10.10 4.06
CA THR A 110 -12.15 -10.35 4.63
C THR A 110 -12.80 -9.04 5.08
N VAL A 111 -14.07 -8.83 4.70
CA VAL A 111 -14.84 -7.66 5.13
C VAL A 111 -15.88 -8.06 6.17
N GLN A 112 -15.82 -7.43 7.34
CA GLN A 112 -16.67 -7.71 8.48
C GLN A 112 -17.51 -6.49 8.88
N HIS A 113 -18.65 -6.76 9.54
CA HIS A 113 -19.55 -5.74 10.04
C HIS A 113 -19.90 -6.02 11.50
N GLY A 114 -19.83 -5.00 12.34
CA GLY A 114 -20.29 -5.06 13.72
C GLY A 114 -21.76 -5.43 13.83
N ASP A 115 -22.11 -6.16 14.88
CA ASP A 115 -23.47 -6.67 15.08
C ASP A 115 -24.49 -5.54 15.26
N ALA A 116 -24.06 -4.46 15.90
CA ALA A 116 -24.88 -3.27 16.14
C ALA A 116 -25.07 -2.38 14.90
N LEU A 117 -24.33 -2.61 13.81
CA LEU A 117 -24.51 -1.85 12.57
C LEU A 117 -25.84 -2.17 11.90
N LYS A 118 -26.68 -1.14 11.76
CA LYS A 118 -27.99 -1.24 11.09
C LYS A 118 -27.81 -1.62 9.62
N ALA A 119 -28.73 -2.44 9.10
CA ALA A 119 -28.70 -2.90 7.71
C ALA A 119 -28.69 -1.76 6.67
N ALA A 120 -29.28 -0.61 6.99
CA ALA A 120 -29.25 0.57 6.11
C ALA A 120 -27.84 1.18 6.03
N ALA A 121 -27.11 1.25 7.15
CA ALA A 121 -25.74 1.73 7.17
C ALA A 121 -24.84 0.76 6.38
N ARG A 122 -25.00 -0.56 6.56
CA ARG A 122 -24.26 -1.58 5.81
C ARG A 122 -24.38 -1.46 4.28
N LYS A 123 -25.51 -0.96 3.77
CA LYS A 123 -25.71 -0.74 2.32
C LYS A 123 -24.93 0.44 1.77
N ALA A 124 -24.60 1.41 2.62
CA ALA A 124 -23.84 2.61 2.22
C ALA A 124 -22.33 2.40 2.31
N LEU A 125 -21.87 1.30 2.92
CA LEU A 125 -20.46 0.98 3.08
C LEU A 125 -19.83 0.51 1.76
N PRO A 126 -18.52 0.72 1.60
CA PRO A 126 -17.75 0.17 0.48
C PRO A 126 -17.91 -1.34 0.38
N LYS A 127 -18.01 -1.86 -0.85
CA LYS A 127 -18.06 -3.31 -1.07
C LYS A 127 -16.65 -3.88 -1.05
N GLN A 128 -16.54 -5.18 -0.81
CA GLN A 128 -15.26 -5.90 -0.84
C GLN A 128 -14.42 -5.58 -2.09
N LYS A 129 -15.03 -5.61 -3.29
CA LYS A 129 -14.33 -5.25 -4.53
C LYS A 129 -13.78 -3.81 -4.54
N ASP A 130 -14.50 -2.85 -3.96
CA ASP A 130 -14.00 -1.47 -3.86
C ASP A 130 -12.78 -1.43 -2.92
N ILE A 131 -12.85 -2.14 -1.79
CA ILE A 131 -11.80 -2.20 -0.78
C ILE A 131 -10.54 -2.87 -1.33
N GLU A 132 -10.69 -4.00 -2.03
CA GLU A 132 -9.58 -4.67 -2.75
C GLU A 132 -8.90 -3.71 -3.72
N ALA A 133 -9.68 -3.00 -4.54
CA ALA A 133 -9.14 -2.04 -5.49
C ALA A 133 -8.43 -0.86 -4.82
N TRP A 134 -8.85 -0.46 -3.62
CA TRP A 134 -8.19 0.61 -2.87
C TRP A 134 -6.90 0.15 -2.20
N ILE A 135 -6.85 -1.08 -1.70
CA ILE A 135 -5.69 -1.64 -0.99
C ILE A 135 -4.60 -2.08 -1.97
N ALA A 136 -4.95 -2.71 -3.09
CA ALA A 136 -4.01 -3.26 -4.06
C ALA A 136 -2.85 -2.31 -4.45
N PRO A 137 -3.08 -1.05 -4.86
CA PRO A 137 -1.99 -0.12 -5.18
C PRO A 137 -1.15 0.34 -3.98
N ALA A 138 -1.60 0.06 -2.75
CA ALA A 138 -0.91 0.37 -1.50
C ALA A 138 -0.19 -0.85 -0.89
N LEU A 139 -0.23 -2.03 -1.53
CA LEU A 139 0.47 -3.23 -1.07
C LEU A 139 1.92 -3.28 -1.56
N PHE A 140 2.83 -3.65 -0.69
CA PHE A 140 4.25 -3.84 -0.96
C PHE A 140 4.75 -5.24 -0.57
N ALA A 141 3.89 -6.04 0.08
CA ALA A 141 4.11 -7.44 0.42
C ALA A 141 2.77 -8.20 0.41
N ASP A 142 2.82 -9.53 0.41
CA ASP A 142 1.64 -10.38 0.60
C ASP A 142 0.94 -10.03 1.91
N ALA A 143 -0.38 -9.91 1.87
CA ALA A 143 -1.14 -9.42 3.00
C ALA A 143 -2.44 -10.20 3.24
N GLN A 144 -2.71 -10.47 4.51
CA GLN A 144 -4.00 -10.94 5.01
C GLN A 144 -4.64 -9.85 5.86
N LEU A 145 -5.66 -9.17 5.32
CA LEU A 145 -6.26 -8.02 5.95
C LEU A 145 -7.74 -8.27 6.27
N ASN A 146 -8.16 -7.89 7.47
CA ASN A 146 -9.57 -7.82 7.83
C ASN A 146 -10.00 -6.36 7.90
N VAL A 147 -10.96 -5.95 7.07
CA VAL A 147 -11.58 -4.63 7.19
C VAL A 147 -12.90 -4.78 7.92
N ARG A 148 -12.98 -4.21 9.13
CA ARG A 148 -14.16 -4.29 9.99
C ARG A 148 -14.80 -2.93 10.17
N PHE A 149 -16.06 -2.83 9.75
CA PHE A 149 -16.88 -1.66 10.03
C PHE A 149 -17.59 -1.83 11.37
N VAL A 150 -17.54 -0.83 12.24
CA VAL A 150 -18.15 -0.85 13.57
C VAL A 150 -18.96 0.41 13.85
N ASP A 151 -19.75 0.37 14.92
CA ASP A 151 -20.43 1.54 15.46
C ASP A 151 -19.56 2.28 16.50
N GLU A 152 -20.11 3.35 17.08
CA GLU A 152 -19.38 4.20 18.03
C GLU A 152 -19.09 3.49 19.36
N GLU A 153 -19.99 2.61 19.82
CA GLU A 153 -19.82 1.89 21.09
C GLU A 153 -18.69 0.86 20.98
N GLU A 154 -18.69 0.05 19.93
CA GLU A 154 -17.63 -0.91 19.67
C GLU A 154 -16.29 -0.20 19.38
N GLY A 155 -16.30 0.85 18.55
CA GLY A 155 -15.11 1.64 18.25
C GLY A 155 -14.48 2.30 19.49
N ARG A 156 -15.29 2.89 20.38
CA ARG A 156 -14.82 3.44 21.66
C ARG A 156 -14.29 2.36 22.59
N THR A 157 -14.96 1.22 22.66
CA THR A 157 -14.53 0.09 23.50
C THR A 157 -13.15 -0.42 23.07
N LEU A 158 -12.93 -0.59 21.77
CA LEU A 158 -11.64 -1.00 21.21
C LEU A 158 -10.54 0.04 21.48
N ASN A 159 -10.81 1.32 21.21
CA ASN A 159 -9.83 2.38 21.45
C ASN A 159 -9.47 2.52 22.94
N HIS A 160 -10.45 2.37 23.83
CA HIS A 160 -10.20 2.36 25.27
C HIS A 160 -9.36 1.14 25.68
N THR A 161 -9.72 -0.05 25.20
CA THR A 161 -9.11 -1.32 25.63
C THR A 161 -7.65 -1.43 25.18
N TYR A 162 -7.36 -1.06 23.92
CA TYR A 162 -6.04 -1.28 23.32
C TYR A 162 -5.15 -0.02 23.29
N ARG A 163 -5.74 1.18 23.32
CA ARG A 163 -4.98 2.45 23.28
C ARG A 163 -5.18 3.32 24.53
N GLY A 164 -6.02 2.90 25.50
CA GLY A 164 -6.29 3.66 26.73
C GLY A 164 -7.06 4.96 26.50
N LYS A 165 -7.70 5.13 25.34
CA LYS A 165 -8.38 6.37 24.93
C LYS A 165 -9.90 6.22 24.98
N ASP A 166 -10.55 7.00 25.84
CA ASP A 166 -12.01 6.90 26.09
C ASP A 166 -12.85 7.72 25.09
N TYR A 167 -12.65 7.48 23.79
CA TYR A 167 -13.47 8.03 22.70
C TYR A 167 -13.40 7.11 21.46
N ALA A 168 -14.40 7.16 20.58
CA ALA A 168 -14.34 6.45 19.30
C ALA A 168 -13.46 7.23 18.32
N THR A 169 -12.44 6.57 17.75
CA THR A 169 -11.61 7.14 16.68
C THR A 169 -12.12 6.68 15.31
N ASN A 170 -11.70 7.35 14.24
CA ASN A 170 -12.12 7.04 12.87
C ASN A 170 -11.63 5.66 12.38
N VAL A 171 -10.35 5.34 12.59
CA VAL A 171 -9.70 4.08 12.22
C VAL A 171 -8.75 3.59 13.32
N LEU A 172 -8.70 2.28 13.49
CA LEU A 172 -7.70 1.56 14.29
C LEU A 172 -7.10 0.46 13.43
N THR A 173 -5.77 0.38 13.38
CA THR A 173 -5.06 -0.75 12.79
C THR A 173 -4.42 -1.59 13.89
N PHE A 174 -4.69 -2.89 13.87
CA PHE A 174 -4.11 -3.90 14.74
C PHE A 174 -3.23 -4.82 13.88
N SER A 175 -1.93 -4.56 13.84
CA SER A 175 -0.98 -5.43 13.15
C SER A 175 -0.61 -6.63 14.03
N TYR A 176 -0.55 -7.80 13.42
CA TYR A 176 -0.16 -9.07 14.04
C TYR A 176 1.28 -9.48 13.70
N ALA A 177 1.92 -8.79 12.76
CA ALA A 177 3.33 -8.99 12.46
C ALA A 177 4.18 -8.55 13.66
N GLU A 178 5.04 -9.43 14.16
CA GLU A 178 5.95 -9.13 15.27
C GLU A 178 7.33 -8.67 14.78
N THR A 179 7.69 -9.07 13.56
CA THR A 179 8.94 -8.75 12.87
C THR A 179 8.70 -8.35 11.42
N GLU A 180 9.67 -7.67 10.80
CA GLU A 180 9.60 -7.25 9.39
C GLU A 180 9.56 -8.43 8.40
N ASP A 181 9.97 -9.62 8.84
CA ASP A 181 9.94 -10.86 8.05
C ASP A 181 8.60 -11.60 8.15
N ASP A 182 7.70 -11.18 9.06
CA ASP A 182 6.39 -11.80 9.21
C ASP A 182 5.43 -11.36 8.08
N PRO A 183 4.54 -12.25 7.61
CA PRO A 183 3.51 -11.86 6.65
C PRO A 183 2.67 -10.70 7.19
N VAL A 184 2.31 -9.77 6.31
CA VAL A 184 1.46 -8.63 6.68
C VAL A 184 0.08 -9.15 7.06
N ALA A 185 -0.23 -9.16 8.35
CA ALA A 185 -1.52 -9.60 8.85
C ALA A 185 -2.09 -8.55 9.81
N ALA A 186 -3.29 -8.03 9.53
CA ALA A 186 -3.86 -6.98 10.38
C ALA A 186 -5.39 -6.88 10.32
N ASP A 187 -5.95 -6.34 11.40
CA ASP A 187 -7.34 -5.85 11.42
C ASP A 187 -7.37 -4.32 11.30
N ILE A 188 -8.10 -3.82 10.32
CA ILE A 188 -8.40 -2.40 10.10
C ILE A 188 -9.85 -2.16 10.51
N VAL A 189 -10.05 -1.49 11.64
CA VAL A 189 -11.37 -1.25 12.22
C VAL A 189 -11.78 0.21 12.00
N LEU A 190 -12.89 0.42 11.28
CA LEU A 190 -13.42 1.75 10.98
C LEU A 190 -14.73 2.04 11.74
N CYS A 191 -14.77 3.13 12.49
CA CYS A 191 -15.97 3.58 13.20
C CYS A 191 -16.84 4.42 12.27
N CYS A 192 -17.88 3.82 11.70
CA CYS A 192 -18.68 4.45 10.63
C CYS A 192 -19.25 5.83 11.01
N PRO A 193 -19.86 6.02 12.21
CA PRO A 193 -20.39 7.33 12.58
C PRO A 193 -19.33 8.43 12.64
N VAL A 194 -18.10 8.08 13.06
CA VAL A 194 -16.99 9.05 13.14
C VAL A 194 -16.50 9.41 11.74
N VAL A 195 -16.31 8.41 10.87
CA VAL A 195 -15.92 8.62 9.46
C VAL A 195 -16.96 9.48 8.73
N GLU A 196 -18.26 9.19 8.90
CA GLU A 196 -19.35 9.95 8.30
C GLU A 196 -19.38 11.41 8.78
N GLN A 197 -19.16 11.62 10.09
CA GLN A 197 -19.13 12.95 10.69
C GLN A 197 -17.91 13.74 10.21
N GLU A 198 -16.72 13.14 10.18
CA GLU A 198 -15.49 13.77 9.66
C GLU A 198 -15.63 14.14 8.18
N ALA A 199 -16.14 13.23 7.34
CA ALA A 199 -16.34 13.50 5.93
C ALA A 199 -17.27 14.70 5.73
N LYS A 200 -18.34 14.80 6.53
CA LYS A 200 -19.27 15.92 6.50
C LYS A 200 -18.63 17.23 6.96
N ASP A 201 -17.91 17.21 8.08
CA ASP A 201 -17.30 18.41 8.66
C ASP A 201 -16.16 18.96 7.81
N GLN A 202 -15.43 18.07 7.13
CA GLN A 202 -14.33 18.43 6.21
C GLN A 202 -14.82 18.64 4.77
N GLY A 203 -16.12 18.44 4.47
CA GLY A 203 -16.64 18.56 3.11
C GLY A 203 -16.09 17.52 2.13
N LYS A 204 -15.54 16.40 2.62
CA LYS A 204 -14.98 15.33 1.81
C LYS A 204 -16.07 14.39 1.31
N PRO A 205 -16.00 13.88 0.07
CA PRO A 205 -16.87 12.79 -0.37
C PRO A 205 -16.68 11.58 0.54
N LEU A 206 -17.77 11.04 1.11
CA LEU A 206 -17.71 9.93 2.06
C LEU A 206 -16.93 8.72 1.54
N ARG A 207 -17.13 8.37 0.26
CA ARG A 207 -16.39 7.27 -0.40
C ARG A 207 -14.88 7.54 -0.46
N ALA A 208 -14.48 8.79 -0.69
CA ALA A 208 -13.06 9.17 -0.70
C ALA A 208 -12.46 9.10 0.70
N HIS A 209 -13.21 9.52 1.73
CA HIS A 209 -12.75 9.43 3.12
C HIS A 209 -12.60 7.96 3.59
N TYR A 210 -13.51 7.08 3.19
CA TYR A 210 -13.34 5.64 3.42
C TYR A 210 -12.12 5.07 2.70
N ALA A 211 -11.92 5.41 1.42
CA ALA A 211 -10.75 4.95 0.66
C ALA A 211 -9.45 5.42 1.33
N HIS A 212 -9.41 6.69 1.75
CA HIS A 212 -8.28 7.26 2.48
C HIS A 212 -7.96 6.46 3.75
N LEU A 213 -8.93 6.27 4.64
CA LEU A 213 -8.70 5.58 5.91
C LEU A 213 -8.35 4.09 5.73
N ILE A 214 -8.83 3.44 4.67
CA ILE A 214 -8.50 2.05 4.36
C ILE A 214 -7.07 1.94 3.81
N VAL A 215 -6.67 2.82 2.89
CA VAL A 215 -5.29 2.91 2.39
C VAL A 215 -4.34 3.20 3.55
N HIS A 216 -4.67 4.20 4.37
CA HIS A 216 -3.93 4.55 5.58
C HIS A 216 -3.78 3.36 6.52
N GLY A 217 -4.89 2.63 6.78
CA GLY A 217 -4.88 1.45 7.62
C GLY A 217 -4.01 0.32 7.05
N ALA A 218 -4.00 0.12 5.73
CA ALA A 218 -3.18 -0.87 5.05
C ALA A 218 -1.68 -0.50 5.05
N LEU A 219 -1.34 0.78 4.99
CA LEU A 219 0.05 1.25 5.15
C LEU A 219 0.53 1.03 6.59
N HIS A 220 -0.28 1.36 7.60
CA HIS A 220 0.02 1.03 9.01
C HIS A 220 0.23 -0.47 9.23
N ALA A 221 -0.56 -1.32 8.56
CA ALA A 221 -0.40 -2.77 8.65
C ALA A 221 0.98 -3.25 8.15
N GLN A 222 1.58 -2.51 7.21
CA GLN A 222 2.88 -2.78 6.60
C GLN A 222 4.04 -2.06 7.30
N GLY A 223 3.79 -1.42 8.46
CA GLY A 223 4.82 -0.77 9.27
C GLY A 223 5.12 0.68 8.91
N TYR A 224 4.38 1.29 7.98
CA TYR A 224 4.46 2.74 7.78
C TYR A 224 3.82 3.45 8.97
N ASP A 225 4.44 4.52 9.44
CA ASP A 225 3.94 5.33 10.55
C ASP A 225 4.05 6.82 10.20
N HIS A 226 3.45 7.68 11.01
CA HIS A 226 3.46 9.13 10.84
C HIS A 226 3.69 9.85 12.18
N GLU A 227 4.40 9.23 13.12
CA GLU A 227 4.75 9.83 14.42
C GLU A 227 5.77 10.97 14.28
N ASP A 228 6.73 10.85 13.34
CA ASP A 228 7.70 11.89 13.03
C ASP A 228 7.48 12.52 11.64
N PRO A 229 7.98 13.76 11.41
CA PRO A 229 7.71 14.49 10.17
C PRO A 229 8.21 13.83 8.88
N ALA A 230 9.32 13.08 8.94
CA ALA A 230 9.88 12.44 7.76
C ALA A 230 9.07 11.19 7.37
N GLN A 231 8.67 10.40 8.37
CA GLN A 231 7.78 9.25 8.18
C GLN A 231 6.40 9.72 7.71
N ALA A 232 5.88 10.81 8.29
CA ALA A 232 4.64 11.42 7.84
C ALA A 232 4.72 11.89 6.39
N GLU A 233 5.78 12.61 5.98
CA GLU A 233 5.94 13.04 4.58
C GLU A 233 5.96 11.86 3.60
N GLU A 234 6.61 10.75 3.97
CA GLU A 234 6.64 9.53 3.17
C GLU A 234 5.27 8.86 3.07
N MET A 235 4.63 8.59 4.21
CA MET A 235 3.33 7.92 4.25
C MET A 235 2.23 8.77 3.57
N GLU A 236 2.17 10.07 3.87
CA GLU A 236 1.22 11.00 3.26
C GLU A 236 1.42 11.11 1.75
N GLY A 237 2.67 11.01 1.28
CA GLY A 237 3.02 10.96 -0.15
C GLY A 237 2.43 9.73 -0.84
N ILE A 238 2.61 8.54 -0.25
CA ILE A 238 2.05 7.29 -0.77
C ILE A 238 0.52 7.35 -0.78
N GLU A 239 -0.10 7.83 0.31
CA GLU A 239 -1.56 7.98 0.39
C GLU A 239 -2.10 8.89 -0.70
N THR A 240 -1.44 10.02 -0.94
CA THR A 240 -1.82 11.00 -1.97
C THR A 240 -1.72 10.39 -3.37
N GLU A 241 -0.61 9.70 -3.66
CA GLU A 241 -0.37 9.05 -4.95
C GLU A 241 -1.40 7.95 -5.23
N VAL A 242 -1.64 7.08 -4.25
CA VAL A 242 -2.62 5.99 -4.36
C VAL A 242 -4.03 6.55 -4.57
N LEU A 243 -4.45 7.53 -3.75
CA LEU A 243 -5.79 8.12 -3.87
C LEU A 243 -5.98 8.85 -5.21
N ALA A 244 -4.96 9.57 -5.68
CA ALA A 244 -5.00 10.21 -7.00
C ALA A 244 -5.15 9.17 -8.12
N GLY A 245 -4.42 8.06 -8.06
CA GLY A 245 -4.54 6.95 -9.01
C GLY A 245 -5.92 6.29 -9.01
N LEU A 246 -6.59 6.27 -7.85
CA LEU A 246 -7.97 5.78 -7.69
C LEU A 246 -9.04 6.81 -8.10
N GLY A 247 -8.64 8.02 -8.50
CA GLY A 247 -9.53 9.11 -8.90
C GLY A 247 -10.18 9.85 -7.73
N PHE A 248 -9.61 9.75 -6.53
CA PHE A 248 -10.04 10.50 -5.35
C PHE A 248 -9.25 11.80 -5.18
N PRO A 249 -9.84 12.82 -4.54
CA PRO A 249 -9.12 14.05 -4.21
C PRO A 249 -8.00 13.77 -3.18
N ASP A 250 -6.97 14.60 -3.22
CA ASP A 250 -5.90 14.62 -2.22
C ASP A 250 -6.49 14.87 -0.81
N PRO A 251 -6.28 13.96 0.16
CA PRO A 251 -6.85 14.07 1.50
C PRO A 251 -6.21 15.18 2.35
N TYR A 252 -5.06 15.73 1.93
CA TYR A 252 -4.27 16.75 2.60
C TYR A 252 -4.33 18.13 1.94
N ALA A 253 -5.11 18.30 0.88
CA ALA A 253 -5.18 19.54 0.09
C ALA A 253 -5.54 20.81 0.89
N ASP A 254 -6.16 20.66 2.06
CA ASP A 254 -6.61 21.76 2.93
C ASP A 254 -5.62 22.13 4.05
N ARG A 255 -4.41 21.53 4.08
CA ARG A 255 -3.36 21.84 5.07
C ARG A 255 -2.60 23.14 4.79
#